data_AF-A0A9X3TRB9-F1
#
_entry.id   AF-A0A9X3TRB9-F1
#
_cell.length_a   1.000
_cell.length_b   1.000
_cell.length_c   1.000
_cell.angle_alpha   90.00
_cell.angle_beta   90.00
_cell.angle_gamma   90.00
#
_symmetry.space_group_name_H-M   'P 1'
#
loop_
_entity.id
_entity.type
_entity.pdbx_description
1 polymer ?
#
loop_
_entity_poly.entity_id
_entity_poly.type
_entity_poly.pdbx_seq_one_letter_code
_entity_poly.pdbx_strand_id
1 'polypeptide(L)'
;MNEEQRHQDERLPDERMPAVRRPSEPVPVKLPEQHQRFYDKLRAKIEAFIREKGGSEKAAAYILLAPDLFVLLARLLLDKRVGVQAKAVAGIAVAYFITPIDFIPEALTGTFGLLDDVVLAVYALRRILVDVDEAIVREHWNGEEDLLQVITKVVKSADELVGKKLVRKIEETLFRKK
;
A
#
# COMPACT_ATOMS: atom_id res chain seq x y z
N MET A 1 61.87 -42.81 -22.35
CA MET A 1 63.01 -41.91 -22.58
C MET A 1 62.43 -40.69 -23.31
N ASN A 2 62.26 -39.50 -22.75
CA ASN A 2 62.70 -38.83 -21.52
C ASN A 2 61.63 -37.76 -21.18
N GLU A 3 61.26 -37.58 -19.92
CA GLU A 3 61.81 -36.56 -19.00
C GLU A 3 61.73 -35.15 -19.58
N GLU A 4 60.74 -34.37 -19.12
CA GLU A 4 60.98 -33.08 -18.45
C GLU A 4 59.64 -32.47 -18.01
N GLN A 5 59.21 -32.88 -16.82
CA GLN A 5 58.47 -32.00 -15.94
C GLN A 5 59.43 -30.92 -15.45
N ARG A 6 59.14 -29.65 -15.72
CA ARG A 6 59.82 -28.53 -15.10
C ARG A 6 58.86 -27.36 -14.87
N HIS A 7 58.78 -27.01 -13.58
CA HIS A 7 58.42 -25.70 -13.01
C HIS A 7 56.95 -25.35 -12.79
N GLN A 8 56.52 -25.63 -11.55
CA GLN A 8 55.92 -24.71 -10.58
C GLN A 8 55.64 -23.27 -11.06
N ASP A 9 54.41 -22.80 -10.84
CA ASP A 9 54.16 -21.47 -10.29
C ASP A 9 52.82 -21.47 -9.55
N GLU A 10 52.88 -21.39 -8.22
CA GLU A 10 51.73 -21.12 -7.35
C GLU A 10 51.22 -19.70 -7.63
N ARG A 11 50.04 -19.56 -8.22
CA ARG A 11 49.27 -18.31 -8.17
C ARG A 11 47.86 -18.60 -7.68
N LEU A 12 47.55 -18.03 -6.52
CA LEU A 12 46.24 -17.99 -5.90
C LEU A 12 45.16 -17.61 -6.93
N PRO A 13 44.06 -18.38 -7.06
CA PRO A 13 42.91 -17.91 -7.81
C PRO A 13 42.17 -16.87 -6.95
N ASP A 14 42.48 -15.60 -7.20
CA ASP A 14 41.54 -14.50 -7.38
C ASP A 14 40.24 -14.63 -6.57
N GLU A 15 40.18 -13.91 -5.43
CA GLU A 15 38.96 -13.60 -4.68
C GLU A 15 37.98 -12.81 -5.57
N ARG A 16 37.34 -13.51 -6.51
CA ARG A 16 36.16 -13.00 -7.17
C ARG A 16 35.03 -13.06 -6.17
N MET A 17 34.76 -11.93 -5.55
CA MET A 17 33.52 -11.67 -4.82
C MET A 17 32.34 -12.33 -5.55
N PRO A 18 31.46 -13.08 -4.85
CA PRO A 18 30.31 -13.69 -5.49
C PRO A 18 29.51 -12.58 -6.17
N ALA A 19 29.32 -12.71 -7.48
CA ALA A 19 28.58 -11.78 -8.30
C ALA A 19 27.30 -11.37 -7.57
N VAL A 20 27.15 -10.06 -7.33
CA VAL A 20 25.91 -9.46 -6.82
C VAL A 20 24.76 -10.08 -7.61
N ARG A 21 23.93 -10.88 -6.93
CA ARG A 21 22.78 -11.53 -7.55
C ARG A 21 21.96 -10.42 -8.21
N ARG A 22 21.85 -10.45 -9.54
CA ARG A 22 20.94 -9.59 -10.28
C ARG A 22 19.55 -9.68 -9.60
N PRO A 23 18.75 -8.60 -9.54
CA PRO A 23 17.43 -8.65 -8.94
C PRO A 23 16.67 -9.83 -9.53
N SER A 24 16.42 -10.84 -8.69
CA SER A 24 15.65 -12.01 -9.08
C SER A 24 14.31 -11.52 -9.59
N GLU A 25 13.90 -12.03 -10.74
CA GLU A 25 12.59 -11.78 -11.35
C GLU A 25 11.51 -11.79 -10.27
N PRO A 26 10.56 -10.83 -10.28
CA PRO A 26 9.55 -10.74 -9.24
C PRO A 26 8.78 -12.06 -9.20
N VAL A 27 8.96 -12.82 -8.12
CA VAL A 27 8.29 -14.10 -7.92
C VAL A 27 6.79 -13.80 -7.81
N PRO A 28 5.95 -14.27 -8.74
CA PRO A 28 4.52 -14.06 -8.64
C PRO A 28 4.03 -14.85 -7.43
N VAL A 29 3.59 -14.13 -6.39
CA VAL A 29 2.93 -14.71 -5.22
C VAL A 29 1.64 -15.38 -5.71
N LYS A 30 1.66 -16.69 -5.94
CA LYS A 30 0.48 -17.47 -6.36
C LYS A 30 -0.48 -17.61 -5.17
N LEU A 31 -1.44 -16.69 -5.07
CA LEU A 31 -2.60 -16.79 -4.17
C LEU A 31 -3.63 -17.78 -4.74
N PRO A 32 -4.49 -18.43 -3.91
CA PRO A 32 -5.60 -19.25 -4.41
C PRO A 32 -6.47 -18.49 -5.42
N GLU A 33 -6.88 -19.10 -6.54
CA GLU A 33 -7.56 -18.44 -7.68
C GLU A 33 -8.77 -17.58 -7.27
N GLN A 34 -9.51 -17.98 -6.23
CA GLN A 34 -10.67 -17.24 -5.73
C GLN A 34 -10.35 -15.82 -5.20
N HIS A 35 -9.10 -15.57 -4.77
CA HIS A 35 -8.67 -14.28 -4.21
C HIS A 35 -7.79 -13.46 -5.16
N GLN A 36 -7.25 -14.05 -6.23
CA GLN A 36 -6.38 -13.35 -7.20
C GLN A 36 -7.06 -12.12 -7.80
N ARG A 37 -8.34 -12.26 -8.18
CA ARG A 37 -9.14 -11.18 -8.78
C ARG A 37 -9.15 -9.88 -7.97
N PHE A 38 -9.12 -9.95 -6.64
CA PHE A 38 -9.13 -8.75 -5.80
C PHE A 38 -7.77 -8.05 -5.80
N TYR A 39 -6.68 -8.82 -5.72
CA TYR A 39 -5.33 -8.30 -5.85
C TYR A 39 -5.05 -7.74 -7.24
N ASP A 40 -5.54 -8.40 -8.29
CA ASP A 40 -5.36 -7.94 -9.68
C ASP A 40 -6.01 -6.57 -9.90
N LYS A 41 -7.18 -6.34 -9.31
CA LYS A 41 -7.87 -5.04 -9.37
C LYS A 41 -7.13 -3.95 -8.63
N LEU A 42 -6.68 -4.23 -7.39
CA LEU A 42 -5.87 -3.28 -6.62
C LEU A 42 -4.58 -2.92 -7.36
N ARG A 43 -3.90 -3.95 -7.89
CA ARG A 43 -2.70 -3.79 -8.70
C ARG A 43 -2.96 -2.95 -9.94
N ALA A 44 -4.04 -3.21 -10.67
CA ALA A 44 -4.42 -2.41 -11.83
C ALA A 44 -4.67 -0.94 -11.45
N LYS A 45 -5.28 -0.67 -10.29
CA LYS A 45 -5.51 0.70 -9.77
C LYS A 45 -4.19 1.40 -9.45
N ILE A 46 -3.24 0.69 -8.82
CA ILE A 46 -1.89 1.19 -8.52
C ILE A 46 -1.11 1.45 -9.82
N GLU A 47 -1.12 0.52 -10.77
CA GLU A 47 -0.45 0.66 -12.07
C GLU A 47 -1.04 1.81 -12.91
N ALA A 48 -2.36 1.98 -12.87
CA ALA A 48 -3.03 3.13 -13.48
C ALA A 48 -2.57 4.44 -12.84
N PHE A 49 -2.55 4.51 -11.51
CA PHE A 49 -2.06 5.69 -10.79
C PHE A 49 -0.62 6.05 -11.17
N ILE A 50 0.30 5.07 -11.17
CA ILE A 50 1.72 5.28 -11.51
C ILE A 50 1.87 5.77 -12.95
N ARG A 51 1.10 5.21 -13.88
CA ARG A 51 1.14 5.57 -15.31
C ARG A 51 0.55 6.94 -15.59
N GLU A 52 -0.55 7.28 -14.93
CA GLU A 52 -1.33 8.49 -15.19
C GLU A 52 -0.76 9.72 -14.48
N LYS A 53 -0.05 9.53 -13.35
CA LYS A 53 0.60 10.61 -12.63
C LYS A 53 1.96 10.20 -12.07
N GLY A 54 2.98 10.93 -12.50
CA GLY A 54 4.08 11.34 -11.62
C GLY A 54 3.53 12.26 -10.52
N GLY A 55 2.77 11.69 -9.57
CA GLY A 55 2.17 12.44 -8.47
C GLY A 55 3.23 13.10 -7.60
N SER A 56 2.81 14.05 -6.76
CA SER A 56 3.67 14.55 -5.67
C SER A 56 4.29 13.37 -4.92
N GLU A 57 5.59 13.42 -4.61
CA GLU A 57 6.29 12.37 -3.83
C GLU A 57 5.51 11.97 -2.58
N LYS A 58 4.82 12.93 -1.93
CA LYS A 58 3.95 12.67 -0.80
C LYS A 58 2.75 11.78 -1.13
N ALA A 59 2.06 12.03 -2.25
CA ALA A 59 0.91 11.22 -2.67
C ALA A 59 1.34 9.80 -3.05
N ALA A 60 2.48 9.65 -3.73
CA ALA A 60 3.06 8.35 -4.05
C ALA A 60 3.39 7.56 -2.78
N ALA A 61 4.00 8.20 -1.77
CA ALA A 61 4.31 7.56 -0.49
C ALA A 61 3.06 7.01 0.22
N TYR A 62 1.93 7.72 0.19
CA TYR A 62 0.69 7.22 0.78
C TYR A 62 0.06 6.09 -0.02
N ILE A 63 0.13 6.15 -1.34
CA ILE A 63 -0.42 5.14 -2.22
C ILE A 63 0.31 3.80 -2.09
N LEU A 64 1.60 3.83 -1.80
CA LEU A 64 2.38 2.63 -1.52
C LEU A 64 1.93 1.91 -0.23
N LEU A 65 1.15 2.55 0.64
CA LEU A 65 0.52 1.89 1.81
C LEU A 65 -0.72 1.08 1.43
N ALA A 66 -1.34 1.34 0.27
CA ALA A 66 -2.60 0.71 -0.12
C ALA A 66 -2.53 -0.83 -0.14
N PRO A 67 -1.49 -1.49 -0.67
CA PRO A 67 -1.35 -2.95 -0.64
C PRO A 67 -1.36 -3.51 0.79
N ASP A 68 -0.58 -2.91 1.70
CA ASP A 68 -0.45 -3.41 3.07
C ASP A 68 -1.75 -3.23 3.85
N LEU A 69 -2.41 -2.08 3.68
CA LEU A 69 -3.71 -1.80 4.29
C LEU A 69 -4.80 -2.75 3.76
N PHE A 70 -4.82 -3.02 2.46
CA PHE A 70 -5.74 -3.98 1.86
C PHE A 70 -5.52 -5.38 2.44
N VAL A 71 -4.27 -5.84 2.49
CA VAL A 71 -3.92 -7.17 3.03
C VAL A 71 -4.32 -7.28 4.49
N LEU A 72 -4.03 -6.26 5.31
CA LEU A 72 -4.43 -6.21 6.71
C LEU A 72 -5.96 -6.35 6.87
N LEU A 73 -6.73 -5.55 6.14
CA LEU A 73 -8.19 -5.59 6.21
C LEU A 73 -8.76 -6.94 5.73
N ALA A 74 -8.19 -7.50 4.65
CA ALA A 74 -8.59 -8.81 4.14
C ALA A 74 -8.30 -9.93 5.15
N ARG A 75 -7.16 -9.88 5.87
CA ARG A 75 -6.83 -10.85 6.92
C ARG A 75 -7.75 -10.72 8.13
N LEU A 76 -8.05 -9.49 8.56
CA LEU A 76 -9.01 -9.23 9.64
C LEU A 76 -10.41 -9.73 9.32
N LEU A 77 -10.82 -9.62 8.05
CA LEU A 77 -12.10 -10.15 7.58
C LEU A 77 -12.20 -11.68 7.76
N LEU A 78 -11.07 -12.38 7.62
CA LEU A 78 -10.98 -13.84 7.71
C LEU A 78 -10.68 -14.36 9.13
N ASP A 79 -10.19 -13.52 10.05
CA ASP A 79 -9.85 -13.95 11.41
C ASP A 79 -11.11 -14.24 12.25
N LYS A 80 -11.17 -15.43 12.85
CA LYS A 80 -12.30 -15.87 13.70
C LYS A 80 -12.45 -15.06 15.00
N ARG A 81 -11.38 -14.43 15.48
CA ARG A 81 -11.36 -13.60 16.70
C ARG A 81 -11.98 -12.22 16.46
N VAL A 82 -12.13 -11.81 15.20
CA VAL A 82 -12.72 -10.51 14.83
C VAL A 82 -14.25 -10.61 14.80
N GLY A 83 -14.90 -9.75 15.58
CA GLY A 83 -16.36 -9.70 15.67
C GLY A 83 -17.04 -9.25 14.37
N VAL A 84 -18.33 -9.56 14.22
CA VAL A 84 -19.10 -9.32 12.99
C VAL A 84 -19.12 -7.84 12.57
N GLN A 85 -19.21 -6.92 13.53
CA GLN A 85 -19.23 -5.48 13.22
C GLN A 85 -17.89 -5.02 12.63
N ALA A 86 -16.77 -5.40 13.23
CA ALA A 86 -15.44 -5.11 12.73
C ALA A 86 -15.20 -5.76 11.35
N LYS A 87 -15.70 -6.98 11.13
CA LYS A 87 -15.69 -7.63 9.81
C LYS A 87 -16.50 -6.87 8.78
N ALA A 88 -17.67 -6.35 9.13
CA ALA A 88 -18.46 -5.55 8.21
C ALA A 88 -17.70 -4.28 7.79
N VAL A 89 -17.07 -3.59 8.74
CA VAL A 89 -16.21 -2.42 8.47
C VAL A 89 -15.04 -2.79 7.56
N ALA A 90 -14.32 -3.87 7.86
CA ALA A 90 -13.23 -4.37 7.02
C ALA A 90 -13.71 -4.74 5.62
N GLY A 91 -14.85 -5.42 5.51
CA GLY A 91 -15.46 -5.82 4.25
C GLY A 91 -15.86 -4.65 3.37
N ILE A 92 -16.42 -3.59 3.95
CA ILE A 92 -16.74 -2.34 3.24
C ILE A 92 -15.46 -1.69 2.68
N ALA A 93 -14.42 -1.59 3.50
CA ALA A 93 -13.15 -0.99 3.08
C ALA A 93 -12.47 -1.82 1.98
N VAL A 94 -12.43 -3.16 2.11
CA VAL A 94 -11.92 -4.07 1.08
C VAL A 94 -12.73 -3.95 -0.21
N ALA A 95 -14.06 -3.92 -0.11
CA ALA A 95 -14.94 -3.75 -1.26
C ALA A 95 -14.64 -2.43 -1.98
N TYR A 96 -14.35 -1.36 -1.26
CA TYR A 96 -14.03 -0.07 -1.85
C TYR A 96 -12.76 -0.13 -2.72
N PHE A 97 -11.66 -0.70 -2.21
CA PHE A 97 -10.41 -0.88 -2.98
C PHE A 97 -10.57 -1.58 -4.34
N ILE A 98 -11.54 -2.48 -4.44
CA ILE A 98 -11.77 -3.33 -5.63
C ILE A 98 -12.91 -2.82 -6.52
N THR A 99 -13.61 -1.77 -6.08
CA THR A 99 -14.74 -1.20 -6.82
C THR A 99 -14.17 -0.25 -7.88
N PRO A 100 -14.64 -0.33 -9.13
CA PRO A 100 -14.19 0.55 -10.22
C PRO A 100 -14.74 1.98 -10.14
N ILE A 101 -15.51 2.31 -9.10
CA ILE A 101 -16.18 3.59 -8.91
C ILE A 101 -15.66 4.20 -7.61
N ASP A 102 -15.09 5.40 -7.69
CA ASP A 102 -14.67 6.17 -6.51
C ASP A 102 -15.87 6.95 -5.94
N PHE A 103 -16.01 6.98 -4.60
CA PHE A 103 -17.07 7.70 -3.89
C PHE A 103 -16.95 9.22 -4.06
N ILE A 104 -15.75 9.71 -4.38
CA ILE A 104 -15.49 11.12 -4.62
C ILE A 104 -15.37 11.34 -6.13
N PRO A 105 -16.34 12.04 -6.75
CA PRO A 105 -16.25 12.40 -8.16
C PRO A 105 -14.90 13.06 -8.45
N GLU A 106 -14.18 12.55 -9.44
CA GLU A 106 -12.89 13.11 -9.91
C GLU A 106 -12.99 14.62 -10.22
N ALA A 107 -14.19 15.08 -10.58
CA ALA A 107 -14.55 16.49 -10.77
C ALA A 107 -14.38 17.37 -9.51
N LEU A 108 -14.35 16.80 -8.30
CA LEU A 108 -14.19 17.52 -7.03
C LEU A 108 -12.74 17.49 -6.50
N THR A 109 -11.92 16.52 -6.90
CA THR A 109 -10.60 16.24 -6.29
C THR A 109 -9.43 16.19 -7.26
N GLY A 110 -9.67 16.12 -8.57
CA GLY A 110 -8.67 15.78 -9.59
C GLY A 110 -8.29 14.29 -9.59
N THR A 111 -7.29 13.88 -10.37
CA THR A 111 -6.83 12.47 -10.50
C THR A 111 -6.14 11.95 -9.23
N PHE A 112 -6.87 11.58 -8.18
CA PHE A 112 -6.29 11.01 -6.95
C PHE A 112 -7.17 9.91 -6.33
N GLY A 113 -7.80 9.06 -7.15
CA GLY A 113 -8.75 8.02 -6.73
C GLY A 113 -8.18 6.84 -5.93
N LEU A 114 -6.91 6.85 -5.55
CA LEU A 114 -6.32 5.84 -4.65
C LEU A 114 -5.92 6.43 -3.29
N LEU A 115 -5.82 7.76 -3.17
CA LEU A 115 -5.48 8.40 -1.90
C LEU A 115 -6.67 8.36 -0.92
N ASP A 116 -7.88 8.50 -1.45
CA ASP A 116 -9.12 8.35 -0.69
C ASP A 116 -9.32 6.92 -0.18
N ASP A 117 -8.94 5.90 -0.96
CA ASP A 117 -8.94 4.50 -0.50
C ASP A 117 -8.07 4.31 0.75
N VAL A 118 -6.85 4.87 0.74
CA VAL A 118 -5.90 4.81 1.87
C VAL A 118 -6.47 5.50 3.10
N VAL A 119 -7.09 6.67 2.92
CA VAL A 119 -7.74 7.40 4.00
C VAL A 119 -8.90 6.58 4.57
N LEU A 120 -9.79 6.05 3.72
CA LEU A 120 -10.90 5.21 4.15
C LEU A 120 -10.42 3.98 4.93
N ALA A 121 -9.38 3.30 4.42
CA ALA A 121 -8.80 2.12 5.06
C ALA A 121 -8.28 2.45 6.47
N VAL A 122 -7.62 3.59 6.65
CA VAL A 122 -7.13 4.03 7.96
C VAL A 122 -8.28 4.37 8.93
N TYR A 123 -9.34 5.04 8.46
CA TYR A 123 -10.52 5.27 9.30
C TYR A 123 -11.24 3.97 9.66
N ALA A 124 -11.33 3.02 8.73
CA ALA A 124 -11.86 1.69 8.97
C ALA A 124 -11.06 0.96 10.05
N LEU A 125 -9.72 0.97 9.97
CA LEU A 125 -8.84 0.39 10.99
C LEU A 125 -9.01 1.07 12.34
N ARG A 126 -9.11 2.40 12.38
CA ARG A 126 -9.37 3.13 13.62
C ARG A 126 -10.67 2.71 14.27
N ARG A 127 -11.73 2.47 13.48
CA ARG A 127 -13.00 1.96 13.97
C ARG A 127 -12.88 0.52 14.45
N ILE A 128 -12.15 -0.34 13.73
CA ILE A 128 -11.92 -1.74 14.10
C ILE A 128 -11.19 -1.84 15.44
N LEU A 129 -10.17 -1.00 15.66
CA LEU A 129 -9.41 -0.93 16.91
C LEU A 129 -10.24 -0.53 18.14
N VAL A 130 -11.48 -0.05 17.96
CA VAL A 130 -12.41 0.18 19.08
C VAL A 130 -12.97 -1.15 19.62
N ASP A 131 -13.19 -2.13 18.75
CA ASP A 131 -13.87 -3.39 19.10
C ASP A 131 -12.93 -4.62 19.08
N VAL A 132 -11.71 -4.46 18.56
CA VAL A 132 -10.74 -5.55 18.36
C VAL A 132 -9.45 -5.19 19.05
N ASP A 133 -8.89 -6.15 19.79
CA ASP A 133 -7.60 -6.01 20.45
C ASP A 133 -6.52 -5.61 19.43
N GLU A 134 -5.75 -4.57 19.74
CA GLU A 134 -4.68 -4.06 18.92
C GLU A 134 -3.63 -5.13 18.59
N ALA A 135 -3.35 -6.07 19.51
CA ALA A 135 -2.43 -7.17 19.27
C ALA A 135 -2.88 -8.03 18.09
N ILE A 136 -4.18 -8.33 17.98
CA ILE A 136 -4.75 -9.09 16.86
C ILE A 136 -4.56 -8.32 15.55
N VAL A 137 -4.80 -7.01 15.57
CA VAL A 137 -4.64 -6.17 14.38
C VAL A 137 -3.18 -6.10 13.94
N ARG A 138 -2.25 -5.94 14.89
CA ARG A 138 -0.80 -5.91 14.63
C ARG A 138 -0.26 -7.24 14.11
N GLU A 139 -0.77 -8.37 14.59
CA GLU A 139 -0.40 -9.70 14.07
C GLU A 139 -0.62 -9.85 12.56
N HIS A 140 -1.61 -9.13 12.01
CA HIS A 140 -1.93 -9.17 10.59
C HIS A 140 -1.23 -8.11 9.75
N TRP A 141 -0.57 -7.14 10.39
CA TRP A 141 0.13 -6.05 9.70
C TRP A 141 1.44 -6.53 9.08
N ASN A 142 1.69 -6.14 7.84
CA ASN A 142 2.88 -6.52 7.06
C ASN A 142 3.71 -5.34 6.57
N GLY A 143 3.31 -4.10 6.88
CA GLY A 143 4.05 -2.92 6.47
C GLY A 143 5.30 -2.68 7.31
N GLU A 144 6.25 -1.95 6.74
CA GLU A 144 7.54 -1.67 7.37
C GLU A 144 7.44 -0.67 8.54
N GLU A 145 6.56 0.33 8.41
CA GLU A 145 6.29 1.32 9.45
C GLU A 145 5.34 0.74 10.53
N ASP A 146 5.45 1.21 11.77
CA ASP A 146 4.49 0.86 12.83
C ASP A 146 3.07 1.28 12.45
N LEU A 147 2.10 0.37 12.63
CA LEU A 147 0.73 0.58 12.19
C LEU A 147 0.08 1.84 12.81
N LEU A 148 0.28 2.10 14.11
CA LEU A 148 -0.31 3.28 14.74
C LEU A 148 0.33 4.57 14.22
N GLN A 149 1.62 4.54 13.90
CA GLN A 149 2.29 5.67 13.25
C GLN A 149 1.72 5.92 11.85
N VAL A 150 1.49 4.87 11.06
CA VAL A 150 0.84 4.95 9.74
C VAL A 150 -0.56 5.57 9.87
N ILE A 151 -1.38 5.06 10.79
CA ILE A 151 -2.73 5.58 11.05
C ILE A 151 -2.66 7.08 11.40
N THR A 152 -1.79 7.46 12.33
CA THR A 152 -1.65 8.85 12.79
C THR A 152 -1.19 9.78 11.66
N LYS A 153 -0.20 9.34 10.87
CA LYS A 153 0.37 10.09 9.73
C LYS A 153 -0.68 10.33 8.65
N VAL A 154 -1.46 9.31 8.30
CA VAL A 154 -2.52 9.41 7.29
C VAL A 154 -3.65 10.30 7.78
N VAL A 155 -4.14 10.12 9.02
CA VAL A 155 -5.22 10.96 9.60
C VAL A 155 -4.81 12.43 9.62
N LYS A 156 -3.62 12.74 10.14
CA LYS A 156 -3.11 14.12 10.16
C LYS A 156 -3.04 14.73 8.76
N SER A 157 -2.55 13.95 7.80
CA SER A 157 -2.44 14.41 6.41
C SER A 157 -3.82 14.63 5.78
N ALA A 158 -4.79 13.77 6.08
CA ALA A 158 -6.16 13.92 5.63
C ALA A 158 -6.80 15.18 6.21
N ASP A 159 -6.67 15.42 7.51
CA ASP A 159 -7.20 16.62 8.19
C ASP A 159 -6.60 17.91 7.60
N GLU A 160 -5.28 17.95 7.38
CA GLU A 160 -4.60 19.09 6.77
C GLU A 160 -5.07 19.35 5.32
N LEU A 161 -5.24 18.29 4.53
CA LEU A 161 -5.69 18.39 3.15
C LEU A 161 -7.15 18.83 3.06
N VAL A 162 -8.02 18.26 3.89
CA VAL A 162 -9.44 18.61 3.95
C VAL A 162 -9.60 20.05 4.42
N GLY A 163 -8.89 20.46 5.48
CA GLY A 163 -8.93 21.83 5.98
C GLY A 163 -8.52 22.85 4.91
N LYS A 164 -7.37 22.66 4.26
CA LYS A 164 -6.88 23.57 3.21
C LYS A 164 -7.82 23.62 1.99
N LYS A 165 -8.31 22.47 1.52
CA LYS A 165 -9.21 22.42 0.34
C LYS A 165 -10.59 23.01 0.65
N LEU A 166 -11.15 22.72 1.81
CA LEU A 166 -12.46 23.23 2.22
C LEU A 166 -12.40 24.75 2.39
N VAL A 167 -11.37 25.26 3.08
CA VAL A 167 -11.15 26.71 3.24
C VAL A 167 -11.00 27.38 1.87
N ARG A 168 -10.14 26.86 1.00
CA ARG A 168 -9.95 27.41 -0.35
C ARG A 168 -11.24 27.41 -1.16
N LYS A 169 -12.03 26.34 -1.11
CA LYS A 169 -13.30 26.25 -1.86
C LYS A 169 -14.35 27.23 -1.33
N ILE A 170 -14.37 27.45 -0.01
CA ILE A 170 -15.20 28.47 0.63
C ILE A 170 -14.73 29.86 0.19
N GLU A 171 -13.43 30.13 0.20
CA GLU A 171 -12.86 31.40 -0.29
C GLU A 171 -13.22 31.62 -1.76
N GLU A 172 -13.02 30.64 -2.63
CA GLU A 172 -13.36 30.73 -4.05
C GLU A 172 -14.87 30.91 -4.27
N THR A 173 -15.72 30.35 -3.40
CA THR A 173 -17.18 30.48 -3.52
C THR A 173 -17.70 31.81 -2.95
N LEU A 174 -17.11 32.30 -1.84
CA LEU A 174 -17.50 33.53 -1.17
C LEU A 174 -16.88 34.79 -1.80
N PHE A 175 -15.65 34.71 -2.28
CA PHE A 175 -14.94 35.82 -2.93
C PHE A 175 -15.14 35.85 -4.45
N ARG A 176 -15.89 34.91 -5.03
CA ARG A 176 -16.42 35.03 -6.40
C ARG A 176 -17.62 35.98 -6.41
N LYS A 177 -17.34 37.27 -6.25
CA LYS A 177 -18.27 38.37 -6.50
C LYS A 177 -17.87 39.05 -7.82
N LYS A 178 -18.78 38.93 -8.81
CA LYS A 178 -18.91 39.66 -10.09
C LYS A 178 -17.65 40.17 -10.78
#